data_AF-A0A1I6JLK8-F1
#
_entry.id   AF-A0A1I6JLK8-F1
#
_cell.length_a   1.000
_cell.length_b   1.000
_cell.length_c   1.000
_cell.angle_alpha   90.00
_cell.angle_beta   90.00
_cell.angle_gamma   90.00
#
_symmetry.space_group_name_H-M   'P 1'
#
loop_
_entity.id
_entity.type
_entity.pdbx_description
1 polymer ?
#
loop_
_entity_poly.entity_id
_entity_poly.type
_entity_poly.pdbx_seq_one_letter_code
_entity_poly.pdbx_strand_id
1 'polypeptide(L)'
;MPVLRRGGLAAGDRTVTALIALLARHRSWLLLLAVAAIGAALYAWGAEARADRARLLAWGDKMCAAAGAELMPAKGKRGAECFTAVQALARFKAEAAEATAEALATAERSRANSAAADARVARAAADAARTATAQMEAANAQVTDDRVGRDWIAALNRTAGLRPR
;
A
#
# COMPACT_ATOMS: atom_id res chain seq x y z
N MET A 1 29.22 71.89 30.52
CA MET A 1 28.44 71.38 29.38
C MET A 1 29.30 71.42 28.12
N PRO A 2 29.78 70.30 27.56
CA PRO A 2 30.41 70.26 26.26
C PRO A 2 29.45 69.73 25.17
N VAL A 3 29.52 70.38 24.02
CA VAL A 3 28.70 70.19 22.82
C VAL A 3 29.17 68.96 22.03
N LEU A 4 28.25 68.06 21.69
CA LEU A 4 28.50 66.92 20.80
C LEU A 4 28.57 67.38 19.33
N ARG A 5 29.72 67.17 18.71
CA ARG A 5 30.06 67.54 17.32
C ARG A 5 29.53 66.47 16.34
N ARG A 6 28.45 66.78 15.63
CA ARG A 6 28.00 66.04 14.42
C ARG A 6 29.03 66.25 13.30
N GLY A 7 29.69 65.20 12.82
CA GLY A 7 30.71 65.33 11.76
C GLY A 7 31.02 64.06 10.96
N GLY A 8 30.05 63.15 10.79
CA GLY A 8 30.30 61.81 10.23
C GLY A 8 29.64 61.45 8.89
N LEU A 9 29.04 62.38 8.14
CA LEU A 9 28.26 62.05 6.92
C LEU A 9 28.91 62.46 5.59
N ALA A 10 29.97 63.27 5.58
CA ALA A 10 30.50 63.84 4.33
C ALA A 10 31.51 62.94 3.56
N ALA A 11 32.04 61.89 4.19
CA ALA A 11 33.07 61.05 3.58
C ALA A 11 32.49 59.94 2.66
N GLY A 12 31.34 59.37 3.02
CA GLY A 12 30.67 58.34 2.21
C GLY A 12 30.04 58.88 0.92
N ASP A 13 29.61 60.14 0.92
CA ASP A 13 28.94 60.77 -0.23
C ASP A 13 29.88 61.01 -1.41
N ARG A 14 31.16 61.32 -1.16
CA ARG A 14 32.16 61.59 -2.21
C ARG A 14 32.60 60.33 -2.95
N THR A 15 32.69 59.20 -2.24
CA THR A 15 33.01 57.90 -2.87
C THR A 15 31.85 57.39 -3.70
N VAL A 16 30.62 57.58 -3.24
CA VAL A 16 29.39 57.20 -3.98
C VAL A 16 29.23 58.07 -5.22
N THR A 17 29.39 59.38 -5.11
CA THR A 17 29.30 60.31 -6.28
C THR A 17 30.42 60.10 -7.30
N ALA A 18 31.66 59.79 -6.87
CA ALA A 18 32.75 59.45 -7.78
C ALA A 18 32.52 58.11 -8.50
N LEU A 19 31.99 57.09 -7.81
CA LEU A 19 31.55 55.82 -8.41
C LEU A 19 30.44 56.03 -9.43
N ILE A 20 29.44 56.86 -9.11
CA ILE A 20 28.33 57.20 -10.01
C ILE A 20 28.83 57.92 -11.28
N ALA A 21 29.78 58.86 -11.14
CA ALA A 21 30.36 59.56 -12.29
C ALA A 21 31.20 58.61 -13.20
N LEU A 22 31.91 57.66 -12.61
CA LEU A 22 32.65 56.62 -13.35
C LEU A 22 31.70 55.63 -14.04
N LEU A 23 30.61 55.23 -13.38
CA LEU A 23 29.53 54.44 -13.97
C LEU A 23 28.87 55.17 -15.14
N ALA A 24 28.65 56.49 -15.02
CA ALA A 24 28.05 57.30 -16.08
C ALA A 24 28.95 57.39 -17.32
N ARG A 25 30.27 57.44 -17.13
CA ARG A 25 31.28 57.50 -18.21
C ARG A 25 31.40 56.18 -18.99
N HIS A 26 31.14 55.05 -18.35
CA HIS A 26 31.18 53.71 -18.97
C HIS A 26 29.81 53.05 -19.11
N ARG A 27 28.73 53.85 -19.10
CA ARG A 27 27.34 53.38 -19.09
C ARG A 27 27.02 52.42 -20.24
N SER A 28 27.52 52.68 -21.44
CA SER A 28 27.30 51.81 -22.61
C SER A 28 27.94 50.44 -22.43
N TRP A 29 29.16 50.38 -21.90
CA TRP A 29 29.87 49.13 -21.63
C TRP A 29 29.20 48.32 -20.50
N LEU A 30 28.76 48.99 -19.43
CA LEU A 30 28.02 48.36 -18.33
C LEU A 30 26.66 47.81 -18.79
N LEU A 31 25.96 48.53 -19.67
CA LEU A 31 24.72 48.05 -20.27
C LEU A 31 24.97 46.79 -21.12
N LEU A 32 26.04 46.76 -21.91
CA LEU A 32 26.40 45.56 -22.69
C LEU A 32 26.70 44.36 -21.78
N LEU A 33 27.43 44.57 -20.68
CA LEU A 33 27.66 43.50 -19.69
C LEU A 33 26.38 43.03 -19.02
N ALA A 34 25.49 43.95 -18.66
CA ALA A 34 24.20 43.59 -18.07
C ALA A 34 23.35 42.75 -19.03
N VAL A 35 23.26 43.16 -20.30
CA VAL A 35 22.54 42.39 -21.33
C VAL A 35 23.18 41.02 -21.56
N ALA A 36 24.52 40.95 -21.62
CA ALA A 36 25.23 39.69 -21.75
C ALA A 36 24.96 38.75 -20.56
N ALA A 37 24.98 39.28 -19.34
CA ALA A 37 24.69 38.51 -18.12
C ALA A 37 23.24 37.98 -18.10
N ILE A 38 22.27 38.81 -18.48
CA ILE A 38 20.87 38.41 -18.59
C ILE A 38 20.69 37.35 -19.68
N GLY A 39 21.31 37.53 -20.84
CA GLY A 39 21.28 36.56 -21.94
C GLY A 39 21.85 35.20 -21.52
N ALA A 40 22.98 35.19 -20.80
CA ALA A 40 23.58 33.98 -20.27
C ALA A 40 22.68 33.29 -19.22
N ALA A 41 22.05 34.06 -18.32
CA ALA A 41 21.12 33.52 -17.33
C ALA A 41 19.88 32.89 -17.97
N LEU A 42 19.26 33.59 -18.95
CA LEU A 42 18.13 33.07 -19.71
C LEU A 42 18.50 31.81 -20.49
N TYR A 43 19.71 31.75 -21.04
CA TYR A 43 20.21 30.56 -21.72
C TYR A 43 20.36 29.38 -20.75
N ALA A 44 20.96 29.60 -19.58
CA ALA A 44 21.12 28.58 -18.54
C ALA A 44 19.77 28.03 -18.08
N TRP A 45 18.82 28.91 -17.74
CA TRP A 45 17.45 28.50 -17.39
C TRP A 45 16.76 27.74 -18.53
N GLY A 46 16.96 28.17 -19.78
CA GLY A 46 16.45 27.45 -20.93
C GLY A 46 17.05 26.05 -21.09
N ALA A 47 18.34 25.87 -20.76
CA ALA A 47 19.00 24.57 -20.80
C ALA A 47 18.46 23.64 -19.71
N GLU A 48 18.32 24.14 -18.48
CA GLU A 48 17.71 23.42 -17.35
C GLU A 48 16.28 23.00 -17.65
N ALA A 49 15.44 23.92 -18.16
CA ALA A 49 14.06 23.61 -18.52
C ALA A 49 13.95 22.50 -19.59
N ARG A 50 14.90 22.42 -20.52
CA ARG A 50 14.95 21.32 -21.51
C ARG A 50 15.37 20.00 -20.86
N ALA A 51 16.34 20.03 -19.96
CA ALA A 51 16.79 18.86 -19.21
C ALA A 51 15.67 18.29 -18.32
N ASP A 52 14.97 19.16 -17.60
CA ASP A 52 13.82 18.78 -16.77
C ASP A 52 12.69 18.21 -17.60
N ARG A 53 12.38 18.85 -18.74
CA ARG A 53 11.41 18.29 -19.68
C ARG A 53 11.82 16.89 -20.12
N ALA A 54 13.05 16.68 -20.57
CA ALA A 54 13.52 15.36 -21.01
C ALA A 54 13.42 14.32 -19.88
N ARG A 55 13.76 14.70 -18.65
CA ARG A 55 13.63 13.85 -17.47
C ARG A 55 12.19 13.47 -17.17
N LEU A 56 11.26 14.43 -17.25
CA LEU A 56 9.82 14.17 -17.06
C LEU A 56 9.27 13.27 -18.17
N LEU A 57 9.72 13.43 -19.41
CA LEU A 57 9.30 12.56 -20.51
C LEU A 57 9.82 11.13 -20.30
N ALA A 58 11.10 10.96 -19.96
CA ALA A 58 11.69 9.66 -19.69
C ALA A 58 11.04 8.97 -18.48
N TRP A 59 10.68 9.74 -17.46
CA TRP A 59 9.91 9.22 -16.32
C TRP A 59 8.49 8.81 -16.73
N GLY A 60 7.82 9.64 -17.52
CA GLY A 60 6.51 9.33 -18.08
C GLY A 60 6.53 8.06 -18.93
N ASP A 61 7.53 7.90 -19.80
CA ASP A 61 7.70 6.70 -20.63
C ASP A 61 7.82 5.44 -19.76
N LYS A 62 8.61 5.49 -18.68
CA LYS A 62 8.75 4.37 -17.74
C LYS A 62 7.45 4.04 -17.02
N MET A 63 6.70 5.06 -16.57
CA MET A 63 5.42 4.85 -15.90
C MET A 63 4.37 4.29 -16.85
N CYS A 64 4.30 4.79 -18.08
CA CYS A 64 3.38 4.30 -19.09
C CYS A 64 3.73 2.86 -19.49
N ALA A 65 5.01 2.56 -19.70
CA ALA A 65 5.46 1.20 -19.97
C ALA A 65 5.10 0.23 -18.83
N ALA A 66 5.23 0.65 -17.57
CA ALA A 66 4.81 -0.14 -16.42
C ALA A 66 3.29 -0.40 -16.38
N ALA A 67 2.49 0.52 -16.94
CA ALA A 67 1.05 0.35 -17.12
C ALA A 67 0.69 -0.41 -18.41
N GLY A 68 1.67 -0.84 -19.21
CA GLY A 68 1.46 -1.54 -20.48
C GLY A 68 1.00 -0.65 -21.63
N ALA A 69 1.29 0.66 -21.57
CA ALA A 69 0.88 1.65 -22.57
C ALA A 69 2.04 2.55 -23.00
N GLU A 70 1.88 3.24 -24.13
CA GLU A 70 2.87 4.20 -24.63
C GLU A 70 2.51 5.63 -24.19
N LEU A 71 3.52 6.42 -23.81
CA LEU A 71 3.32 7.86 -23.54
C LEU A 71 3.06 8.64 -24.84
N MET A 72 3.71 8.24 -25.93
CA MET A 72 3.61 8.87 -27.26
C MET A 72 3.19 7.84 -28.31
N PRO A 73 1.92 7.44 -28.36
CA PRO A 73 1.44 6.47 -29.33
C PRO A 73 1.52 7.02 -30.76
N ALA A 74 1.67 6.12 -31.74
CA ALA A 74 1.76 6.48 -33.17
C ALA A 74 0.53 7.24 -33.69
N LYS A 75 -0.63 7.07 -33.05
CA LYS A 75 -1.87 7.81 -33.30
C LYS A 75 -2.49 8.23 -31.96
N GLY A 76 -3.01 9.45 -31.87
CA GLY A 76 -3.74 9.92 -30.69
C GLY A 76 -3.02 10.99 -29.87
N LYS A 77 -3.60 11.35 -28.72
CA LYS A 77 -3.06 12.38 -27.83
C LYS A 77 -2.00 11.79 -26.90
N ARG A 78 -0.87 12.50 -26.77
CA ARG A 78 0.20 12.16 -25.82
C ARG A 78 -0.36 11.93 -24.42
N GLY A 79 -0.03 10.78 -23.84
CA GLY A 79 -0.36 10.40 -22.46
C GLY A 79 -1.81 9.98 -22.20
N ALA A 80 -2.71 10.05 -23.18
CA ALA A 80 -4.11 9.70 -22.98
C ALA A 80 -4.29 8.19 -22.71
N GLU A 81 -3.72 7.34 -23.57
CA GLU A 81 -3.79 5.88 -23.41
C GLU A 81 -3.11 5.42 -22.11
N CYS A 82 -1.94 5.99 -21.82
CA CYS A 82 -1.25 5.77 -20.55
C CYS A 82 -2.09 6.14 -19.33
N PHE A 83 -2.75 7.29 -19.34
CA PHE A 83 -3.60 7.71 -18.24
C PHE A 83 -4.80 6.76 -18.05
N THR A 84 -5.41 6.32 -19.15
CA THR A 84 -6.48 5.31 -19.11
C THR A 84 -5.97 3.98 -18.56
N ALA A 85 -4.80 3.51 -18.99
CA ALA A 85 -4.20 2.27 -18.51
C ALA A 85 -3.87 2.33 -17.01
N VAL A 86 -3.32 3.44 -16.52
CA VAL A 86 -3.06 3.66 -15.09
C VAL A 86 -4.36 3.64 -14.28
N GLN A 87 -5.43 4.29 -14.75
CA GLN A 87 -6.72 4.22 -14.09
C GLN A 87 -7.31 2.81 -14.07
N ALA A 88 -7.22 2.08 -15.19
CA ALA A 88 -7.66 0.69 -15.26
C ALA A 88 -6.89 -0.20 -14.28
N LEU A 89 -5.57 -0.02 -14.17
CA LEU A 89 -4.74 -0.73 -13.22
C LEU A 89 -5.10 -0.40 -11.76
N ALA A 90 -5.36 0.88 -11.46
CA ALA A 90 -5.78 1.30 -10.13
C ALA A 90 -7.14 0.68 -9.74
N ARG A 91 -8.09 0.69 -10.68
CA ARG A 91 -9.41 0.07 -10.50
C ARG A 91 -9.30 -1.44 -10.30
N PHE A 92 -8.53 -2.12 -11.15
CA PHE A 92 -8.28 -3.56 -11.02
C PHE A 92 -7.69 -3.92 -9.65
N LYS A 93 -6.74 -3.13 -9.14
CA LYS A 93 -6.17 -3.35 -7.80
C LYS A 93 -7.22 -3.23 -6.70
N ALA A 94 -8.11 -2.24 -6.78
CA ALA A 94 -9.18 -2.06 -5.80
C ALA A 94 -10.17 -3.24 -5.84
N GLU A 95 -10.64 -3.61 -7.04
CA GLU A 95 -11.58 -4.73 -7.24
C GLU A 95 -10.96 -6.07 -6.81
N ALA A 96 -9.68 -6.31 -7.13
CA ALA A 96 -8.98 -7.53 -6.71
C ALA A 96 -8.80 -7.61 -5.19
N ALA A 97 -8.51 -6.48 -4.53
CA ALA A 97 -8.40 -6.44 -3.07
C ALA A 97 -9.74 -6.74 -2.40
N GLU A 98 -10.83 -6.15 -2.90
CA GLU A 98 -12.19 -6.41 -2.42
C GLU A 98 -12.58 -7.88 -2.61
N ALA A 99 -12.41 -8.43 -3.82
CA ALA A 99 -12.72 -9.83 -4.12
C ALA A 99 -11.90 -10.80 -3.24
N THR A 100 -10.62 -10.49 -3.00
CA THR A 100 -9.77 -11.31 -2.12
C THR A 100 -10.25 -11.26 -0.67
N ALA A 101 -10.65 -10.08 -0.18
CA ALA A 101 -11.19 -9.92 1.16
C ALA A 101 -12.51 -10.70 1.33
N GLU A 102 -13.41 -10.64 0.34
CA GLU A 102 -14.66 -11.40 0.34
C GLU A 102 -14.42 -12.92 0.30
N ALA A 103 -13.50 -13.38 -0.54
CA ALA A 103 -13.13 -14.79 -0.62
C ALA A 103 -12.58 -15.31 0.72
N LEU A 104 -11.70 -14.53 1.36
CA LEU A 104 -11.16 -14.88 2.67
C LEU A 104 -12.25 -14.91 3.75
N ALA A 105 -13.12 -13.89 3.80
CA ALA A 105 -14.24 -13.85 4.73
C ALA A 105 -15.21 -15.03 4.54
N THR A 106 -15.40 -15.49 3.31
CA THR A 106 -16.23 -16.65 2.99
C THR A 106 -15.57 -17.96 3.43
N ALA A 107 -14.27 -18.11 3.18
CA ALA A 107 -13.50 -19.26 3.65
C ALA A 107 -13.51 -19.39 5.17
N GLU A 108 -13.33 -18.28 5.89
CA GLU A 108 -13.37 -18.26 7.36
C GLU A 108 -14.77 -18.62 7.91
N ARG A 109 -15.84 -18.08 7.32
CA ARG A 109 -17.22 -18.49 7.67
C ARG A 109 -17.47 -19.98 7.44
N SER A 110 -16.99 -20.52 6.32
CA SER A 110 -17.10 -21.94 6.02
C SER A 110 -16.37 -22.79 7.05
N ARG A 111 -15.12 -22.45 7.39
CA ARG A 111 -14.35 -23.12 8.44
C ARG A 111 -15.03 -23.08 9.80
N ALA A 112 -15.54 -21.92 10.20
CA ALA A 112 -16.27 -21.76 11.46
C ALA A 112 -17.52 -22.65 11.52
N ASN A 113 -18.27 -22.73 10.41
CA ASN A 113 -19.45 -23.57 10.31
C ASN A 113 -19.11 -25.07 10.37
N SER A 114 -18.05 -25.50 9.67
CA SER A 114 -17.55 -26.89 9.75
C SER A 114 -17.07 -27.24 11.16
N ALA A 115 -16.26 -26.38 11.78
CA ALA A 115 -15.78 -26.60 13.15
C ALA A 115 -16.94 -26.69 14.16
N ALA A 116 -17.98 -25.85 14.00
CA ALA A 116 -19.17 -25.93 14.83
C ALA A 116 -19.96 -27.22 14.60
N ALA A 117 -20.03 -27.73 13.36
CA ALA A 117 -20.64 -29.02 13.05
C ALA A 117 -19.86 -30.18 13.65
N ASP A 118 -18.54 -30.19 13.50
CA ASP A 118 -17.65 -31.21 14.05
C ASP A 118 -17.72 -31.23 15.58
N ALA A 119 -17.76 -30.07 16.22
CA ALA A 119 -17.93 -29.97 17.67
C ALA A 119 -19.28 -30.55 18.14
N ARG A 120 -20.37 -30.39 17.37
CA ARG A 120 -21.67 -31.01 17.69
C ARG A 120 -21.61 -32.53 17.56
N VAL A 121 -21.01 -33.04 16.48
CA VAL A 121 -20.85 -34.49 16.26
C VAL A 121 -19.97 -35.10 17.35
N ALA A 122 -18.86 -34.46 17.71
CA ALA A 122 -17.97 -34.92 18.77
C ALA A 122 -18.66 -34.98 20.14
N ARG A 123 -19.49 -33.98 20.48
CA ARG A 123 -20.30 -33.99 21.71
C ARG A 123 -21.31 -35.14 21.71
N ALA A 124 -22.06 -35.31 20.62
CA ALA A 124 -23.03 -36.39 20.51
C ALA A 124 -22.36 -37.78 20.62
N ALA A 125 -21.19 -37.95 20.01
CA ALA A 125 -20.39 -39.18 20.13
C ALA A 125 -19.90 -39.42 21.56
N ALA A 126 -19.44 -38.37 22.25
CA ALA A 126 -19.03 -38.46 23.66
C ALA A 126 -20.19 -38.84 24.58
N ASP A 127 -21.38 -38.27 24.37
CA ASP A 127 -22.57 -38.61 25.16
C ASP A 127 -23.08 -40.03 24.88
N ALA A 128 -23.02 -40.48 23.62
CA ALA A 128 -23.33 -41.86 23.25
C ALA A 128 -22.33 -42.85 23.90
N ALA A 129 -21.04 -42.50 23.92
CA ALA A 129 -20.02 -43.30 24.58
C ALA A 129 -20.25 -43.40 26.09
N ARG A 130 -20.54 -42.29 26.78
CA ARG A 130 -20.88 -42.29 28.21
C ARG A 130 -22.10 -43.16 28.50
N THR A 131 -23.15 -43.04 27.69
CA THR A 131 -24.38 -43.84 27.83
C THR A 131 -24.10 -45.32 27.67
N ALA A 132 -23.30 -45.70 26.66
CA ALA A 132 -22.91 -47.10 26.45
C ALA A 132 -22.06 -47.64 27.61
N THR A 133 -21.09 -46.85 28.12
CA THR A 133 -20.31 -47.23 29.31
C THR A 133 -21.22 -47.49 30.51
N ALA A 134 -22.17 -46.58 30.78
CA ALA A 134 -23.13 -46.78 31.88
C ALA A 134 -24.01 -48.03 31.69
N GLN A 135 -24.42 -48.34 30.45
CA GLN A 135 -25.14 -49.58 30.14
C GLN A 135 -24.27 -50.83 30.33
N MET A 136 -22.99 -50.78 29.95
CA MET A 136 -22.05 -51.87 30.16
C MET A 136 -21.79 -52.12 31.64
N GLU A 137 -21.63 -51.06 32.43
CA GLU A 137 -21.50 -51.14 33.89
C GLU A 137 -22.75 -51.74 34.55
N ALA A 138 -23.94 -51.28 34.14
CA ALA A 138 -25.21 -51.82 34.63
C ALA A 138 -25.42 -53.30 34.24
N ALA A 139 -25.06 -53.69 33.01
CA ALA A 139 -25.12 -55.08 32.57
C ALA A 139 -24.09 -55.95 33.31
N ASN A 140 -22.90 -55.42 33.59
CA ASN A 140 -21.86 -56.12 34.35
C ASN A 140 -22.32 -56.43 35.78
N ALA A 141 -23.11 -55.54 36.40
CA ALA A 141 -23.70 -55.78 37.72
C ALA A 141 -24.70 -56.96 37.76
N GLN A 142 -25.17 -57.44 36.60
CA GLN A 142 -26.09 -58.56 36.47
C GLN A 142 -25.41 -59.86 36.03
N VAL A 143 -24.08 -59.89 35.91
CA VAL A 143 -23.34 -61.08 35.47
C VAL A 143 -23.25 -62.10 36.61
N THR A 144 -23.67 -63.33 36.32
CA THR A 144 -23.50 -64.53 37.16
C THR A 144 -22.71 -65.55 36.33
N ASP A 145 -21.69 -66.21 36.91
CA ASP A 145 -20.77 -67.17 36.24
C ASP A 145 -19.76 -66.60 35.21
N ASP A 146 -19.18 -65.40 35.44
CA ASP A 146 -18.07 -64.83 34.65
C ASP A 146 -18.32 -64.71 33.12
N ARG A 147 -19.59 -64.75 32.68
CA ARG A 147 -19.98 -64.61 31.27
C ARG A 147 -20.74 -63.31 31.03
N VAL A 148 -20.21 -62.44 30.17
CA VAL A 148 -20.91 -61.22 29.75
C VAL A 148 -22.11 -61.54 28.85
N GLY A 149 -23.26 -60.94 29.17
CA GLY A 149 -24.52 -61.13 28.44
C GLY A 149 -24.58 -60.41 27.10
N ARG A 150 -25.62 -60.72 26.31
CA ARG A 150 -25.85 -60.17 24.96
C ARG A 150 -25.96 -58.63 24.95
N ASP A 151 -26.49 -58.05 26.03
CA ASP A 151 -26.67 -56.61 26.18
C ASP A 151 -25.35 -55.86 26.34
N TRP A 152 -24.35 -56.49 26.97
CA TRP A 152 -23.00 -55.95 27.10
C TRP A 152 -22.31 -55.88 25.73
N ILE A 153 -22.42 -56.95 24.92
CA ILE A 153 -21.88 -56.99 23.54
C ILE A 153 -22.62 -55.98 22.64
N ALA A 154 -23.94 -55.87 22.78
CA ALA A 154 -24.73 -54.90 22.03
C ALA A 154 -24.34 -53.46 22.38
N ALA A 155 -24.04 -53.17 23.66
CA ALA A 155 -23.55 -51.86 24.09
C ALA A 155 -22.15 -51.55 23.50
N LEU A 156 -21.23 -52.51 23.51
CA LEU A 156 -19.90 -52.38 22.91
C LEU A 156 -19.97 -52.13 21.39
N ASN A 157 -20.85 -52.85 20.69
CA ASN A 157 -21.04 -52.66 19.25
C ASN A 157 -21.59 -51.25 18.92
N ARG A 158 -22.49 -50.73 19.76
CA ARG A 158 -23.00 -49.34 19.62
C ARG A 158 -21.89 -48.31 19.79
N THR A 159 -20.96 -48.48 20.73
CA THR A 159 -19.80 -47.57 20.90
C THR A 159 -18.80 -47.66 19.75
N ALA A 160 -18.62 -48.85 19.16
CA ALA A 160 -17.78 -49.03 17.98
C ALA A 160 -18.44 -48.54 16.67
N GLY A 161 -19.67 -48.03 16.72
CA GLY A 161 -20.45 -47.64 15.52
C GLY A 161 -20.91 -48.81 14.67
N LEU A 162 -20.76 -50.05 15.15
CA LEU A 162 -21.23 -51.25 14.49
C LEU A 162 -22.71 -51.44 14.83
N ARG A 163 -23.59 -51.19 13.86
CA ARG A 163 -25.03 -51.48 14.04
C ARG A 163 -25.21 -52.97 14.33
N PRO A 164 -25.89 -53.34 15.43
CA PRO A 164 -26.35 -54.71 15.58
C PRO A 164 -27.38 -54.97 14.47
N ARG A 165 -27.09 -55.91 13.57
CA ARG A 165 -28.09 -56.52 12.70
C ARG A 165 -28.74 -57.68 13.46
#